data_AF-A0A3D1E8X7-F1
#
_entry.id   AF-A0A3D1E8X7-F1
#
_cell.length_a   1.000
_cell.length_b   1.000
_cell.length_c   1.000
_cell.angle_alpha   90.00
_cell.angle_beta   90.00
_cell.angle_gamma   90.00
#
_symmetry.space_group_name_H-M   'P 1'
#
loop_
_entity.id
_entity.type
_entity.pdbx_description
1 polymer ?
#
loop_
_entity_poly.entity_id
_entity_poly.type
_entity_poly.pdbx_seq_one_letter_code
_entity_poly.pdbx_strand_id
1 'polypeptide(L)'
;DYVHYTSNNTIYGTQMARFPKTDAPLVCDMSSDIFSRQLDFEQFDLIYAGAQKNMGPAGATLVVVKESILKKEKGSLPAMLDYQAHIKGESM
;
A
#
# COMPACT_ATOMS: atom_id res chain seq x y z
N ASP A 1 -5.80 -14.79 -3.00
CA ASP A 1 -6.39 -13.72 -3.84
C ASP A 1 -6.56 -12.45 -3.01
N TYR A 2 -6.54 -11.29 -3.67
CA TYR A 2 -6.69 -9.96 -3.08
C TYR A 2 -7.37 -9.04 -4.09
N VAL A 3 -7.94 -7.93 -3.63
CA VAL A 3 -8.50 -6.87 -4.49
C VAL A 3 -7.53 -5.71 -4.51
N HIS A 4 -7.06 -5.35 -5.70
CA HIS A 4 -6.23 -4.17 -5.93
C HIS A 4 -7.00 -3.09 -6.67
N TYR A 5 -6.82 -1.84 -6.26
CA TYR A 5 -7.36 -0.69 -6.95
C TYR A 5 -6.54 0.58 -6.69
N THR A 6 -6.78 1.58 -7.53
CA THR A 6 -6.16 2.91 -7.44
C THR A 6 -7.16 3.89 -6.85
N SER A 7 -6.85 4.46 -5.70
CA SER A 7 -7.69 5.46 -5.02
C SER A 7 -7.90 6.73 -5.85
N ASN A 8 -6.85 7.18 -6.55
CA ASN A 8 -6.87 8.33 -7.45
C ASN A 8 -6.11 8.03 -8.75
N ASN A 9 -6.82 8.00 -9.88
CA ASN A 9 -6.22 7.85 -11.19
C ASN A 9 -5.66 9.19 -11.66
N THR A 10 -4.36 9.40 -11.46
CA THR A 10 -3.69 10.69 -11.72
C THR A 10 -3.93 11.21 -13.14
N ILE A 11 -3.89 10.33 -14.15
CA ILE A 11 -3.97 10.72 -15.57
C ILE A 11 -5.41 11.10 -15.95
N TYR A 12 -6.38 10.33 -15.45
CA TYR A 12 -7.78 10.48 -15.85
C TYR A 12 -8.57 11.40 -14.92
N GLY A 13 -7.97 11.89 -13.84
CA GLY A 13 -8.60 12.80 -12.89
C GLY A 13 -9.80 12.19 -12.15
N THR A 14 -9.84 10.87 -11.99
CA THR A 14 -10.91 10.18 -11.27
C THR A 14 -10.44 9.71 -9.90
N GLN A 15 -11.18 10.07 -8.85
CA GLN A 15 -10.90 9.70 -7.47
C GLN A 15 -12.06 8.89 -6.89
N MET A 16 -11.74 7.82 -6.18
CA MET A 16 -12.72 7.02 -5.46
C MET A 16 -13.22 7.78 -4.23
N ALA A 17 -14.54 8.00 -4.18
CA ALA A 17 -15.22 8.59 -3.03
C ALA A 17 -15.49 7.54 -1.92
N ARG A 18 -15.59 6.26 -2.30
CA ARG A 18 -15.85 5.14 -1.39
C ARG A 18 -15.04 3.94 -1.82
N PHE A 19 -14.63 3.13 -0.84
CA PHE A 19 -13.82 1.94 -1.06
C PHE A 19 -14.69 0.68 -1.06
N PRO A 20 -14.31 -0.37 -1.81
CA PRO A 20 -15.03 -1.64 -1.82
C PRO A 20 -15.03 -2.29 -0.44
N LYS A 21 -16.12 -2.99 -0.09
CA LYS A 21 -16.20 -3.86 1.08
C LYS A 21 -16.15 -5.31 0.62
N THR A 22 -15.19 -6.07 1.12
CA THR A 22 -14.95 -7.46 0.73
C THR A 22 -14.21 -8.19 1.85
N ASP A 23 -14.34 -9.51 1.88
CA ASP A 23 -13.60 -10.37 2.80
C ASP A 23 -12.18 -10.68 2.29
N ALA A 24 -11.89 -10.38 1.01
CA ALA A 24 -10.55 -10.53 0.44
C ALA A 24 -9.65 -9.34 0.84
N PRO A 25 -8.33 -9.56 1.02
CA PRO A 25 -7.41 -8.47 1.35
C PRO A 25 -7.49 -7.30 0.38
N LEU A 26 -7.49 -6.08 0.91
CA LEU A 26 -7.53 -4.84 0.15
C LEU A 26 -6.14 -4.24 0.00
N VAL A 27 -5.71 -4.09 -1.25
CA VAL A 27 -4.47 -3.43 -1.65
C VAL A 27 -4.80 -2.15 -2.40
N CYS A 28 -4.27 -1.00 -1.97
CA CYS A 28 -4.57 0.28 -2.61
C CYS A 28 -3.33 1.07 -3.01
N ASP A 29 -3.28 1.48 -4.27
CA ASP A 29 -2.36 2.52 -4.74
C ASP A 29 -2.91 3.88 -4.32
N MET A 30 -2.15 4.58 -3.47
CA MET A 30 -2.45 5.94 -2.99
C MET A 30 -1.41 6.95 -3.42
N SER A 31 -0.59 6.63 -4.44
CA SER A 31 0.54 7.47 -4.83
C SER A 31 0.17 8.93 -5.06
N SER A 32 -1.02 9.24 -5.56
CA SER A 32 -1.42 10.62 -5.92
C SER A 32 -2.44 11.28 -5.00
N ASP A 33 -2.89 10.62 -3.94
CA ASP A 33 -3.80 11.21 -2.96
C ASP A 33 -3.47 10.86 -1.49
N ILE A 34 -2.37 10.15 -1.23
CA ILE A 34 -1.87 9.92 0.14
C ILE A 34 -1.71 11.26 0.86
N PHE A 35 -2.22 11.33 2.10
CA PHE A 35 -2.26 12.51 2.96
C PHE A 35 -3.00 13.75 2.41
N SER A 36 -3.71 13.64 1.28
CA SER A 36 -4.51 14.75 0.74
C SER A 36 -5.89 14.92 1.41
N ARG A 37 -6.36 13.88 2.13
CA ARG A 37 -7.64 13.85 2.85
C ARG A 37 -7.57 12.92 4.05
N GLN A 38 -8.46 13.11 5.01
CA GLN A 38 -8.63 12.18 6.13
C GLN A 38 -9.30 10.89 5.64
N LEU A 39 -8.64 9.77 5.86
CA LEU A 39 -9.13 8.43 5.56
C LEU A 39 -8.97 7.55 6.80
N ASP A 40 -9.91 6.63 6.97
CA ASP A 40 -9.71 5.49 7.86
C ASP A 40 -8.79 4.49 7.16
N PHE A 41 -7.54 4.37 7.63
CA PHE A 41 -6.57 3.45 7.01
C PHE A 41 -6.74 2.00 7.49
N GLU A 42 -7.54 1.74 8.54
CA GLU A 42 -7.76 0.38 9.05
C GLU A 42 -8.52 -0.50 8.05
N GLN A 43 -9.28 0.11 7.12
CA GLN A 43 -10.00 -0.60 6.08
C GLN A 43 -9.10 -1.25 5.02
N PHE A 44 -7.82 -0.89 4.93
CA PHE A 44 -6.88 -1.43 3.94
C PHE A 44 -5.94 -2.44 4.60
N ASP A 45 -5.53 -3.47 3.85
CA ASP A 45 -4.55 -4.44 4.35
C ASP A 45 -3.13 -4.14 3.84
N LEU A 46 -3.03 -3.48 2.69
CA LEU A 46 -1.80 -2.87 2.19
C LEU A 46 -2.12 -1.57 1.46
N ILE A 47 -1.39 -0.50 1.75
CA ILE A 47 -1.36 0.69 0.92
C ILE A 47 0.08 0.98 0.50
N TYR A 48 0.24 1.59 -0.68
CA TYR A 48 1.53 2.09 -1.10
C TYR A 48 1.42 3.43 -1.82
N ALA A 49 2.47 4.23 -1.70
CA ALA A 49 2.57 5.53 -2.36
C ALA A 49 4.02 5.89 -2.65
N GLY A 50 4.32 6.19 -3.92
CA GLY A 50 5.58 6.85 -4.25
C GLY A 50 5.65 8.24 -3.61
N ALA A 51 6.74 8.56 -2.92
CA ALA A 51 6.85 9.81 -2.16
C ALA A 51 6.74 11.07 -3.04
N GLN A 52 7.19 10.99 -4.30
CA GLN A 52 7.38 12.09 -5.25
C GLN A 52 6.15 12.89 -5.66
N LYS A 53 4.95 12.53 -5.18
CA LYS A 53 3.73 13.27 -5.49
C LYS A 53 3.29 14.14 -4.32
N ASN A 54 2.93 13.50 -3.20
CA ASN A 54 2.29 14.19 -2.08
C ASN A 54 3.08 14.14 -0.76
N MET A 55 4.22 13.43 -0.71
CA MET A 55 4.91 13.15 0.56
C MET A 55 6.36 13.63 0.60
N GLY A 56 7.01 13.87 -0.55
CA GLY A 56 8.40 14.31 -0.56
C GLY A 56 9.10 14.18 -1.92
N PRO A 57 10.44 14.08 -1.94
CA PRO A 57 11.22 13.91 -3.17
C PRO A 57 11.10 12.49 -3.75
N ALA A 58 11.52 12.32 -5.00
CA ALA A 58 11.62 11.00 -5.63
C ALA A 58 12.73 10.14 -5.04
N GLY A 59 12.52 8.82 -5.10
CA GLY A 59 13.49 7.82 -4.63
C GLY A 59 13.02 6.97 -3.45
N ALA A 60 11.85 7.25 -2.88
CA ALA A 60 11.26 6.46 -1.80
C ALA A 60 9.80 6.09 -2.10
N THR A 61 9.36 4.95 -1.57
CA THR A 61 7.97 4.49 -1.61
C THR A 61 7.54 4.15 -0.20
N LEU A 62 6.45 4.78 0.28
CA LEU A 62 5.79 4.37 1.50
C LEU A 62 5.00 3.10 1.23
N VAL A 63 5.16 2.10 2.10
CA VAL A 63 4.30 0.92 2.16
C VAL A 63 3.82 0.78 3.59
N VAL A 64 2.51 0.68 3.80
CA VAL A 64 1.91 0.32 5.08
C VAL A 64 1.17 -0.99 4.87
N VAL A 65 1.52 -2.01 5.65
CA VAL A 65 1.00 -3.37 5.48
C VAL A 65 0.60 -3.95 6.82
N LYS A 66 -0.55 -4.63 6.88
CA LYS A 66 -0.95 -5.39 8.06
C LYS A 66 -0.13 -6.67 8.16
N GLU A 67 0.48 -6.91 9.31
CA GLU A 67 1.24 -8.14 9.56
C GLU A 67 0.38 -9.40 9.39
N SER A 68 -0.94 -9.32 9.63
CA SER A 68 -1.87 -10.44 9.49
C SER A 68 -1.97 -11.00 8.07
N ILE A 69 -1.68 -10.19 7.04
CA ILE A 69 -1.71 -10.64 5.65
C ILE A 69 -0.35 -11.17 5.16
N LEU A 70 0.70 -11.01 5.97
CA LEU A 70 2.02 -11.55 5.70
C LEU A 70 2.03 -13.04 6.07
N LYS A 71 1.78 -13.90 5.07
CA LYS A 71 1.86 -15.35 5.26
C LYS A 71 3.30 -15.76 5.58
N LYS A 72 3.50 -16.66 6.54
CA LYS A 72 4.77 -17.39 6.69
C LYS A 72 4.99 -18.30 5.47
N GLU A 73 5.46 -17.73 4.37
CA GLU A 73 5.65 -18.50 3.16
C GLU A 73 6.98 -19.26 3.20
N LYS A 74 6.93 -20.51 2.75
CA LYS A 74 8.08 -21.40 2.52
C LYS A 74 8.53 -21.20 1.07
N GLY A 75 9.40 -20.22 0.80
CA GLY A 75 9.90 -19.95 -0.55
C GLY A 75 10.98 -18.87 -0.58
N SER A 76 11.90 -18.94 -1.56
CA SER A 76 13.08 -18.07 -1.67
C SER A 76 12.77 -16.74 -2.35
N LEU A 77 11.92 -15.90 -1.75
CA LEU A 77 11.90 -14.49 -2.16
C LEU A 77 13.29 -13.89 -1.88
N PRO A 78 13.89 -13.16 -2.84
CA PRO A 78 15.08 -12.37 -2.55
C PRO A 78 14.79 -11.43 -1.38
N ALA A 79 15.75 -11.25 -0.47
CA ALA A 79 15.55 -10.47 0.75
C ALA A 79 15.01 -9.05 0.49
N MET A 80 15.39 -8.42 -0.62
CA MET A 80 14.92 -7.08 -1.00
C MET A 80 13.43 -7.02 -1.37
N LEU A 81 12.81 -8.14 -1.77
CA LEU A 81 11.40 -8.22 -2.15
C LEU A 81 10.53 -8.87 -1.06
N ASP A 82 11.14 -9.22 0.08
CA ASP A 82 10.45 -9.84 1.21
C ASP A 82 10.11 -8.80 2.28
N TYR A 83 8.84 -8.42 2.39
CA TYR A 83 8.38 -7.50 3.43
C TYR A 83 8.65 -8.03 4.85
N GLN A 84 8.66 -9.34 5.07
CA GLN A 84 9.02 -9.88 6.39
C GLN A 84 10.49 -9.68 6.70
N ALA A 85 11.37 -9.75 5.70
CA ALA A 85 12.79 -9.47 5.88
C ALA A 85 12.98 -8.00 6.28
N HIS A 86 12.29 -7.07 5.61
CA HIS A 86 12.32 -5.64 5.94
C HIS A 86 11.78 -5.35 7.36
N ILE A 87 10.64 -5.95 7.75
CA ILE A 87 10.06 -5.78 9.08
C ILE A 87 10.99 -6.36 10.17
N LYS A 88 11.54 -7.57 9.96
CA LYS A 88 12.50 -8.18 10.90
C LYS A 88 13.79 -7.36 11.04
N GLY A 89 14.19 -6.68 9.98
CA GLY A 89 15.34 -5.77 9.98
C GLY A 89 15.05 -4.40 10.59
N GLU A 90 13.84 -4.17 11.12
CA GLU A 90 13.38 -2.87 11.62
C GLU A 90 13.55 -1.75 10.58
N SER A 91 13.43 -2.09 9.28
CA SER A 91 13.51 -1.11 8.20
C SER A 91 12.30 -0.19 8.27
N MET A 92 12.57 1.11 8.39
CA MET A 92 11.58 2.17 8.21
C MET A 92 11.27 2.42 6.74
#